data_AF-A0A0S8G142-F1
#
_entry.id   AF-A0A0S8G142-F1
#
_cell.length_a   1.000
_cell.length_b   1.000
_cell.length_c   1.000
_cell.angle_alpha   90.00
_cell.angle_beta   90.00
_cell.angle_gamma   90.00
#
_symmetry.space_group_name_H-M   'P 1'
#
loop_
_entity.id
_entity.type
_entity.pdbx_description
1 polymer ?
#
loop_
_entity_poly.entity_id
_entity_poly.type
_entity_poly.pdbx_seq_one_letter_code
_entity_poly.pdbx_strand_id
1 'polypeptide(L)'
;MLYVGSGQRCFESLVSDMRSAPGVEPVGSEVYPVLRLRNREVELIPVWDTRGATASLRSDYVNLLLIDLRWCENFEDRVAEIRKLLKEIDHAEDVEQRYGFHRIVALVSGPDASRVDDLIIELGATGVRHVLRQDFVPDAPPWSSDPEFAERVLRYAVDLAMSRRIGKTAICASGGGITGIYFEMAALKCLDDCLTNCSVNDFDMMFGISAGAVVTSLLAVGYTTDELIAAIAGVPGGRVPPLSLSLLRLSHFNHEDMRWRLKSAARTGVRAFWETLQGGGDETADKLFLEYTSLVGAPFHSAEFEVMLRRLLLLSGSGNDFRKLPVGLYVGASDQDARSHVLFGAEGYDHVPISKAVQASLSVNPAFASVPIEGRYYEDGAITRTSNFIEAIQRNATLVITLDPFVPYVSKLPGVAHRRGVLYNIDQDIRTISFTRFERARDAALRKNPEVSSYTFLPSNTLRRLLSTNPMDHRPYLEIWRGSYLSALKRIDQLCHRLRGDLAEQGMLLDTTKAELVAEQLRKTAKLSFEDFFADRQVDIRKRTFMQPSQLPPPPVRATVR
;
A
#
# COMPACT_ATOMS: atom_id res chain seq x y z
N MET A 1 11.47 -9.95 21.80
CA MET A 1 11.00 -11.29 21.41
C MET A 1 9.83 -11.65 22.31
N LEU A 2 8.66 -11.91 21.74
CA LEU A 2 7.49 -12.31 22.50
C LEU A 2 7.56 -13.82 22.73
N TYR A 3 7.70 -14.26 23.96
CA TYR A 3 7.71 -15.67 24.33
C TYR A 3 6.30 -16.11 24.71
N VAL A 4 5.80 -17.18 24.09
CA VAL A 4 4.47 -17.75 24.37
C VAL A 4 4.65 -19.19 24.80
N GLY A 5 4.63 -19.46 26.11
CA GLY A 5 5.00 -20.77 26.64
C GLY A 5 4.18 -21.27 27.82
N SER A 6 4.47 -22.51 28.20
CA SER A 6 3.70 -23.37 29.12
C SER A 6 3.81 -23.03 30.61
N GLY A 7 4.53 -21.96 30.97
CA GLY A 7 4.57 -21.44 32.35
C GLY A 7 5.91 -20.80 32.74
N GLN A 8 5.92 -20.15 33.90
CA GLN A 8 7.04 -19.37 34.40
C GLN A 8 8.34 -20.17 34.54
N ARG A 9 8.26 -21.42 35.02
CA ARG A 9 9.44 -22.28 35.20
C ARG A 9 10.15 -22.63 33.89
N CYS A 10 9.39 -22.95 32.83
CA CYS A 10 9.96 -23.25 31.51
C CYS A 10 10.72 -22.05 30.94
N PHE A 11 10.15 -20.85 31.12
CA PHE A 11 10.75 -19.59 30.71
C PHE A 11 12.03 -19.28 31.51
N GLU A 12 11.97 -19.36 32.84
CA GLU A 12 13.12 -19.10 33.72
C GLU A 12 14.27 -20.07 33.44
N SER A 13 13.98 -21.37 33.25
CA SER A 13 15.00 -22.36 32.89
C SER A 13 15.65 -22.02 31.55
N LEU A 14 14.86 -21.72 30.52
CA LEU A 14 15.39 -21.33 29.21
C LEU A 14 16.25 -20.07 29.28
N VAL A 15 15.79 -19.03 29.96
CA VAL A 15 16.52 -17.76 30.11
C VAL A 15 17.79 -17.95 30.93
N SER A 16 17.76 -18.77 31.98
CA SER A 16 18.94 -19.09 32.79
C SER A 16 20.03 -19.76 31.94
N ASP A 17 19.65 -20.72 31.11
CA ASP A 17 20.58 -21.41 30.23
C ASP A 17 21.05 -20.53 29.06
N MET A 18 20.20 -19.65 28.55
CA MET A 18 20.62 -18.62 27.59
C MET A 18 21.66 -17.66 28.18
N ARG A 19 21.55 -17.32 29.47
CA ARG A 19 22.52 -16.45 30.17
C ARG A 19 23.87 -17.09 30.36
N SER A 20 23.93 -18.41 30.49
CA SER A 20 25.18 -19.15 30.64
C SER A 20 25.88 -19.43 29.30
N ALA A 21 25.21 -19.17 28.17
CA ALA A 21 25.76 -19.39 26.85
C ALA A 21 26.98 -18.50 26.56
N PRO A 22 28.01 -19.02 25.85
CA PRO A 22 29.22 -18.26 25.53
C PRO A 22 28.94 -16.97 24.75
N GLY A 23 29.50 -15.85 25.21
CA GLY A 23 29.39 -14.56 24.54
C GLY A 23 28.05 -13.84 24.72
N VAL A 24 27.20 -14.33 25.64
CA VAL A 24 25.97 -13.64 26.06
C VAL A 24 26.26 -12.79 27.29
N GLU A 25 25.81 -11.54 27.25
CA GLU A 25 25.89 -10.63 28.40
C GLU A 25 24.47 -10.30 28.89
N PRO A 26 24.12 -10.55 30.16
CA PRO A 26 22.87 -10.06 30.71
C PRO A 26 22.91 -8.53 30.82
N VAL A 27 21.85 -7.86 30.35
CA VAL A 27 21.68 -6.41 30.47
C VAL A 27 20.69 -6.13 31.59
N GLY A 28 21.02 -5.18 32.47
CA GLY A 28 20.13 -4.78 33.56
C GLY A 28 18.83 -4.20 33.03
N SER A 29 17.70 -4.79 33.41
CA SER A 29 16.35 -4.32 33.08
C SER A 29 15.44 -4.59 34.28
N GLU A 30 14.54 -3.64 34.55
CA GLU A 30 13.62 -3.71 35.70
C GLU A 30 12.38 -4.56 35.41
N VAL A 31 12.05 -4.79 34.14
CA VAL A 31 10.76 -5.38 33.74
C VAL A 31 10.94 -6.81 33.21
N TYR A 32 11.75 -6.97 32.15
CA TYR A 32 11.92 -8.24 31.45
C TYR A 32 13.40 -8.58 31.26
N PRO A 33 13.76 -9.87 31.20
CA PRO A 33 15.13 -10.27 30.91
C PRO A 33 15.61 -9.72 29.56
N VAL A 34 16.76 -9.04 29.58
CA VAL A 34 17.44 -8.58 28.37
C VAL A 34 18.79 -9.27 28.27
N LEU A 35 19.03 -9.91 27.13
CA LEU A 35 20.27 -10.61 26.82
C LEU A 35 20.96 -9.95 25.63
N ARG A 36 22.24 -9.65 25.73
CA ARG A 36 23.04 -9.11 24.63
C ARG A 36 23.86 -10.21 24.00
N LEU A 37 23.73 -10.36 22.68
CA LEU A 37 24.54 -11.26 21.86
C LEU A 37 24.87 -10.55 20.54
N ARG A 38 26.14 -10.56 20.11
CA ARG A 38 26.61 -9.92 18.85
C ARG A 38 26.16 -8.44 18.71
N ASN A 39 26.30 -7.65 19.79
CA ASN A 39 25.85 -6.25 19.88
C ASN A 39 24.35 -6.02 19.67
N ARG A 40 23.51 -7.04 19.90
CA ARG A 40 22.06 -6.92 19.86
C ARG A 40 21.47 -7.28 21.19
N GLU A 41 20.57 -6.43 21.67
CA GLU A 41 19.80 -6.68 22.88
C GLU A 41 18.51 -7.39 22.52
N VAL A 42 18.29 -8.54 23.14
CA VAL A 42 17.10 -9.36 23.01
C VAL A 42 16.34 -9.25 24.32
N GLU A 43 15.31 -8.42 24.33
CA GLU A 43 14.32 -8.40 25.40
C GLU A 43 13.36 -9.58 25.24
N LEU A 44 13.20 -10.41 26.27
CA LEU A 44 12.29 -11.55 26.27
C LEU A 44 11.04 -11.21 27.08
N ILE A 45 9.91 -11.03 26.38
CA ILE A 45 8.63 -10.64 26.97
C ILE A 45 7.76 -11.91 27.09
N PRO A 46 7.57 -12.48 28.28
CA PRO A 46 6.78 -13.69 28.44
C PRO A 46 5.27 -13.39 28.46
N VAL A 47 4.52 -14.21 27.74
CA VAL A 47 3.07 -14.26 27.77
C VAL A 47 2.60 -15.70 27.91
N TRP A 48 1.69 -15.94 28.83
CA TRP A 48 1.32 -17.29 29.25
C TRP A 48 0.09 -17.84 28.53
N ASP A 49 -0.72 -16.96 27.95
CA ASP A 49 -1.97 -17.30 27.29
C ASP A 49 -2.07 -16.71 25.87
N THR A 50 -2.99 -17.27 25.08
CA THR A 50 -3.19 -16.88 23.68
C THR A 50 -3.83 -15.50 23.53
N ARG A 51 -4.61 -15.03 24.50
CA ARG A 51 -5.26 -13.71 24.45
C ARG A 51 -4.26 -12.59 24.64
N GLY A 52 -3.38 -12.71 25.63
CA GLY A 52 -2.26 -11.80 25.85
C GLY A 52 -1.35 -11.78 24.63
N ALA A 53 -1.06 -12.93 24.02
CA ALA A 53 -0.21 -13.00 22.84
C ALA A 53 -0.84 -12.22 21.68
N THR A 54 -2.13 -12.45 21.39
CA THR A 54 -2.87 -11.71 20.38
C THR A 54 -2.97 -10.21 20.71
N ALA A 55 -3.10 -9.83 21.98
CA ALA A 55 -3.12 -8.43 22.40
C ALA A 55 -1.78 -7.74 22.12
N SER A 56 -0.66 -8.32 22.56
CA SER A 56 0.68 -7.78 22.32
C SER A 56 1.00 -7.68 20.82
N LEU A 57 0.63 -8.68 20.03
CA LEU A 57 0.84 -8.65 18.57
C LEU A 57 0.02 -7.57 17.86
N ARG A 58 -1.02 -7.02 18.49
CA ARG A 58 -1.86 -5.93 17.97
C ARG A 58 -1.45 -4.54 18.46
N SER A 59 -0.69 -4.45 19.56
CA SER A 59 -0.27 -3.18 20.16
C SER A 59 1.21 -2.88 19.96
N ASP A 60 2.05 -3.91 19.84
CA ASP A 60 3.50 -3.77 19.95
C ASP A 60 4.24 -4.31 18.72
N TYR A 61 5.38 -3.70 18.42
CA TYR A 61 6.26 -4.21 17.38
C TYR A 61 7.04 -5.42 17.87
N VAL A 62 6.60 -6.62 17.50
CA VAL A 62 7.25 -7.86 17.95
C VAL A 62 8.22 -8.40 16.90
N ASN A 63 9.54 -8.24 17.05
CA ASN A 63 10.54 -8.77 16.11
C ASN A 63 10.38 -10.27 15.82
N LEU A 64 10.19 -11.07 16.87
CA LEU A 64 10.03 -12.52 16.80
C LEU A 64 9.01 -13.02 17.82
N LEU A 65 8.20 -13.99 17.42
CA LEU A 65 7.31 -14.77 18.26
C LEU A 65 7.96 -16.14 18.52
N LEU A 66 8.34 -16.38 19.78
CA LEU A 66 8.90 -17.65 20.23
C LEU A 66 7.81 -18.46 20.91
N ILE A 67 7.33 -19.50 20.24
CA ILE A 67 6.30 -20.40 20.77
C ILE A 67 7.00 -21.57 21.45
N ASP A 68 6.74 -21.77 22.74
CA ASP A 68 7.29 -22.89 23.50
C ASP A 68 6.26 -24.01 23.65
N LEU A 69 6.46 -25.07 22.87
CA LEU A 69 5.75 -26.35 22.90
C LEU A 69 6.70 -27.47 23.37
N ARG A 70 7.67 -27.16 24.24
CA ARG A 70 8.43 -28.19 24.95
C ARG A 70 7.53 -28.92 25.94
N TRP A 71 7.87 -30.19 26.20
CA TRP A 71 7.08 -31.12 26.98
C TRP A 71 6.60 -30.52 28.31
N CYS A 72 5.33 -30.73 28.62
CA CYS A 72 4.74 -30.36 29.91
C CYS A 72 3.58 -31.32 30.23
N GLU A 73 3.09 -31.30 31.47
CA GLU A 73 2.00 -32.20 31.89
C GLU A 73 0.72 -32.03 31.05
N ASN A 74 0.41 -30.82 30.60
CA ASN A 74 -0.77 -30.49 29.78
C ASN A 74 -0.42 -30.26 28.30
N PHE A 75 0.50 -31.07 27.76
CA PHE A 75 1.06 -30.88 26.42
C PHE A 75 0.01 -30.75 25.31
N GLU A 76 -0.95 -31.68 25.24
CA GLU A 76 -1.95 -31.68 24.14
C GLU A 76 -2.91 -30.49 24.21
N ASP A 77 -3.31 -30.08 25.42
CA ASP A 77 -4.11 -28.85 25.61
C ASP A 77 -3.33 -27.64 25.10
N ARG A 78 -2.03 -27.58 25.39
CA ARG A 78 -1.17 -26.49 24.94
C ARG A 78 -1.00 -26.47 23.42
N VAL A 79 -0.83 -27.63 22.80
CA VAL A 79 -0.81 -27.76 21.33
C VAL A 79 -2.13 -27.24 20.74
N ALA A 80 -3.27 -27.58 21.33
CA ALA A 80 -4.58 -27.10 20.89
C ALA A 80 -4.74 -25.58 21.03
N GLU A 81 -4.26 -25.00 22.14
CA GLU A 81 -4.24 -23.54 22.35
C GLU A 81 -3.39 -22.83 21.29
N ILE A 82 -2.17 -23.30 21.04
CA ILE A 82 -1.28 -22.71 20.04
C ILE A 82 -1.86 -22.84 18.64
N ARG A 83 -2.50 -23.97 18.30
CA ARG A 83 -3.21 -24.14 17.03
C ARG A 83 -4.29 -23.07 16.85
N LYS A 84 -5.02 -22.75 17.92
CA LYS A 84 -6.01 -21.67 17.92
C LYS A 84 -5.36 -20.30 17.73
N LEU A 85 -4.26 -20.02 18.44
CA LEU A 85 -3.51 -18.77 18.29
C LEU A 85 -3.01 -18.58 16.86
N LEU A 86 -2.36 -19.58 16.27
CA LEU A 86 -1.88 -19.53 14.88
C LEU A 86 -3.04 -19.28 13.90
N LYS A 87 -4.19 -19.94 14.10
CA LYS A 87 -5.37 -19.70 13.28
C LYS A 87 -5.89 -18.26 13.41
N GLU A 88 -5.97 -17.73 14.63
CA GLU A 88 -6.39 -16.34 14.89
C GLU A 88 -5.45 -15.31 14.27
N ILE A 89 -4.13 -15.56 14.33
CA ILE A 89 -3.13 -14.68 13.71
C ILE A 89 -3.26 -14.72 12.18
N ASP A 90 -3.45 -15.90 11.57
CA ASP A 90 -3.55 -16.02 10.10
C ASP A 90 -4.87 -15.44 9.55
N HIS A 91 -5.98 -15.54 10.30
CA HIS A 91 -7.31 -15.08 9.91
C HIS A 91 -7.61 -13.65 10.39
N ALA A 92 -6.60 -12.79 10.56
CA ALA A 92 -6.82 -11.38 10.84
C ALA A 92 -7.74 -10.75 9.78
N GLU A 93 -8.79 -10.04 10.20
CA GLU A 93 -9.74 -9.37 9.29
C GLU A 93 -9.03 -8.39 8.36
N ASP A 94 -7.99 -7.73 8.85
CA ASP A 94 -7.11 -6.86 8.09
C ASP A 94 -5.77 -7.57 7.87
N VAL A 95 -5.49 -7.94 6.61
CA VAL A 95 -4.26 -8.64 6.23
C VAL A 95 -2.99 -7.84 6.60
N GLU A 96 -3.09 -6.52 6.72
CA GLU A 96 -1.96 -5.65 7.07
C GLU A 96 -1.69 -5.64 8.58
N GLN A 97 -2.60 -6.20 9.40
CA GLN A 97 -2.38 -6.50 10.81
C GLN A 97 -1.84 -7.92 11.03
N ARG A 98 -1.89 -8.79 10.01
CA ARG A 98 -1.44 -10.17 10.11
C ARG A 98 0.06 -10.25 10.45
N TYR A 99 0.39 -10.94 11.53
CA TYR A 99 1.78 -11.17 11.89
C TYR A 99 2.47 -12.09 10.86
N GLY A 100 3.73 -11.80 10.54
CA GLY A 100 4.48 -12.59 9.57
C GLY A 100 4.89 -13.94 10.14
N PHE A 101 4.37 -15.05 9.59
CA PHE A 101 4.69 -16.41 10.06
C PHE A 101 6.17 -16.80 9.89
N HIS A 102 6.88 -16.11 9.01
CA HIS A 102 8.34 -16.20 8.87
C HIS A 102 9.11 -15.66 10.10
N ARG A 103 8.43 -15.04 11.06
CA ARG A 103 8.99 -14.52 12.32
C ARG A 103 8.57 -15.36 13.53
N ILE A 104 7.98 -16.55 13.29
CA ILE A 104 7.57 -17.47 14.33
C ILE A 104 8.61 -18.58 14.44
N VAL A 105 9.14 -18.78 15.64
CA VAL A 105 10.02 -19.91 15.99
C VAL A 105 9.28 -20.77 17.01
N ALA A 106 9.06 -22.04 16.71
CA ALA A 106 8.47 -22.99 17.64
C ALA A 106 9.56 -23.88 18.27
N LEU A 107 9.51 -24.06 19.58
CA LEU A 107 10.34 -24.99 20.33
C LEU A 107 9.50 -26.23 20.62
N VAL A 108 10.01 -27.43 20.34
CA VAL A 108 9.28 -28.68 20.57
C VAL A 108 10.13 -29.69 21.32
N SER A 109 9.51 -30.47 22.19
CA SER A 109 10.11 -31.67 22.80
C SER A 109 9.03 -32.59 23.33
N GLY A 110 9.36 -33.86 23.56
CA GLY A 110 8.40 -34.84 24.08
C GLY A 110 8.99 -36.25 24.18
N PRO A 111 8.41 -37.12 25.01
CA PRO A 111 8.83 -38.50 25.19
C PRO A 111 8.53 -39.38 23.96
N ASP A 112 7.48 -39.05 23.20
CA ASP A 112 7.11 -39.75 21.97
C ASP A 112 7.64 -39.01 20.74
N ALA A 113 8.67 -39.58 20.13
CA ALA A 113 9.29 -39.01 18.94
C ALA A 113 8.33 -38.93 17.74
N SER A 114 7.44 -39.92 17.57
CA SER A 114 6.50 -39.94 16.44
C SER A 114 5.48 -38.81 16.57
N ARG A 115 4.96 -38.59 17.78
CA ARG A 115 4.02 -37.49 18.04
C ARG A 115 4.65 -36.11 17.82
N VAL A 116 5.92 -35.95 18.19
CA VAL A 116 6.67 -34.70 17.96
C VAL A 116 6.88 -34.46 16.46
N ASP A 117 7.19 -35.51 15.69
CA ASP A 117 7.34 -35.40 14.24
C ASP A 117 6.01 -35.01 13.56
N ASP A 118 4.89 -35.59 13.99
CA ASP A 118 3.55 -35.19 13.53
C ASP A 118 3.26 -33.71 13.86
N LEU A 119 3.62 -33.26 15.07
CA LEU A 119 3.45 -31.86 15.46
C LEU A 119 4.30 -30.91 14.60
N ILE A 120 5.52 -31.29 14.23
CA ILE A 120 6.37 -30.50 13.32
C ILE A 120 5.69 -30.36 11.96
N ILE A 121 5.12 -31.45 11.42
CA ILE A 121 4.36 -31.45 10.16
C ILE A 121 3.12 -30.55 10.27
N GLU A 122 2.37 -30.65 11.37
CA GLU A 122 1.20 -29.81 11.64
C GLU A 122 1.58 -28.31 11.66
N LEU A 123 2.65 -27.94 12.38
CA LEU A 123 3.14 -26.56 12.43
C LEU A 123 3.57 -26.07 11.05
N GLY A 124 4.28 -26.90 10.28
CA GLY A 124 4.67 -26.61 8.91
C GLY A 124 3.46 -26.36 8.00
N ALA A 125 2.39 -27.15 8.14
CA ALA A 125 1.14 -26.99 7.39
C ALA A 125 0.41 -25.68 7.70
N THR A 126 0.59 -25.14 8.92
CA THR A 126 0.08 -23.80 9.29
C THR A 126 0.97 -22.65 8.81
N GLY A 127 2.13 -22.94 8.22
CA GLY A 127 3.06 -21.94 7.68
C GLY A 127 4.19 -21.53 8.64
N VAL A 128 4.30 -22.15 9.82
CA VAL A 128 5.45 -21.95 10.73
C VAL A 128 6.68 -22.60 10.10
N ARG A 129 7.71 -21.80 9.81
CA ARG A 129 8.90 -22.24 9.06
C ARG A 129 10.07 -22.65 9.94
N HIS A 130 10.08 -22.21 11.19
CA HIS A 130 11.21 -22.37 12.09
C HIS A 130 10.79 -23.20 13.30
N VAL A 131 11.29 -24.43 13.38
CA VAL A 131 11.03 -25.34 14.50
C VAL A 131 12.36 -25.86 15.03
N LEU A 132 12.59 -25.73 16.34
CA LEU A 132 13.77 -26.21 17.04
C LEU A 132 13.35 -27.32 18.01
N ARG A 133 13.91 -28.52 17.83
CA ARG A 133 13.65 -29.68 18.69
C ARG A 133 14.68 -29.77 19.79
N GLN A 134 14.24 -29.82 21.04
CA GLN A 134 15.08 -30.20 22.19
C GLN A 134 14.99 -31.71 22.38
N ASP A 135 16.11 -32.34 22.72
CA ASP A 135 16.13 -33.75 23.06
C ASP A 135 15.43 -33.98 24.41
N PHE A 136 14.63 -35.03 24.49
CA PHE A 136 13.89 -35.38 25.70
C PHE A 136 14.74 -36.27 26.59
N VAL A 137 14.89 -35.88 27.86
CA VAL A 137 15.61 -36.65 28.88
C VAL A 137 14.61 -37.16 29.93
N PRO A 138 14.40 -38.49 30.06
CA PRO A 138 13.34 -39.06 30.91
C PRO A 138 13.37 -38.64 32.38
N ASP A 139 14.56 -38.50 32.96
CA ASP A 139 14.74 -38.17 34.38
C ASP A 139 14.88 -36.65 34.63
N ALA A 140 14.85 -35.84 33.57
CA ALA A 140 14.90 -34.40 33.70
C ALA A 140 13.50 -33.85 34.01
N PRO A 141 13.39 -32.76 34.80
CA PRO A 141 12.11 -32.10 35.01
C PRO A 141 11.47 -31.67 33.68
N PRO A 142 10.14 -31.80 33.49
CA PRO A 142 9.48 -31.49 32.22
C PRO A 142 9.75 -30.07 31.68
N TRP A 143 9.93 -29.10 32.58
CA TRP A 143 10.18 -27.70 32.26
C TRP A 143 11.65 -27.38 31.93
N SER A 144 12.56 -28.36 32.04
CA SER A 144 13.99 -28.11 31.95
C SER A 144 14.45 -27.83 30.52
N SER A 145 15.26 -26.78 30.39
CA SER A 145 16.12 -26.57 29.23
C SER A 145 17.47 -27.23 29.46
N ASP A 146 18.24 -27.41 28.39
CA ASP A 146 19.68 -27.64 28.47
C ASP A 146 20.45 -26.45 27.88
N PRO A 147 21.72 -26.22 28.30
CA PRO A 147 22.54 -25.10 27.84
C PRO A 147 22.78 -25.05 26.33
N GLU A 148 23.03 -26.20 25.68
CA GLU A 148 23.31 -26.24 24.24
C GLU A 148 22.08 -25.86 23.42
N PHE A 149 20.90 -26.36 23.82
CA PHE A 149 19.64 -26.00 23.21
C PHE A 149 19.33 -24.52 23.40
N ALA A 150 19.44 -23.99 24.63
CA ALA A 150 19.16 -22.60 24.92
C ALA A 150 20.06 -21.64 24.13
N GLU A 151 21.36 -21.96 24.05
CA GLU A 151 22.32 -21.24 23.20
C GLU A 151 21.87 -21.25 21.73
N ARG A 152 21.48 -22.42 21.22
CA ARG A 152 21.00 -22.57 19.84
C ARG A 152 19.74 -21.74 19.59
N VAL A 153 18.78 -21.72 20.52
CA VAL A 153 17.56 -20.91 20.42
C VAL A 153 17.91 -19.43 20.34
N LEU A 154 18.74 -18.93 21.26
CA LEU A 154 19.10 -17.50 21.28
C LEU A 154 19.87 -17.10 20.02
N ARG A 155 20.86 -17.91 19.62
CA ARG A 155 21.65 -17.66 18.41
C ARG A 155 20.75 -17.67 17.17
N TYR A 156 19.86 -18.65 17.06
CA TYR A 156 18.92 -18.75 15.95
C TYR A 156 17.94 -17.57 15.91
N ALA A 157 17.41 -17.14 17.05
CA ALA A 157 16.55 -15.97 17.15
C ALA A 157 17.28 -14.69 16.70
N VAL A 158 18.51 -14.48 17.19
CA VAL A 158 19.34 -13.35 16.76
C VAL A 158 19.61 -13.43 15.26
N ASP A 159 20.03 -14.58 14.74
CA ASP A 159 20.33 -14.75 13.31
C ASP A 159 19.11 -14.54 12.43
N LEU A 160 17.93 -15.05 12.83
CA LEU A 160 16.68 -14.85 12.11
C LEU A 160 16.29 -13.37 12.07
N ALA A 161 16.35 -12.68 13.22
CA ALA A 161 16.09 -11.24 13.28
C ALA A 161 17.09 -10.44 12.44
N MET A 162 18.34 -10.88 12.33
CA MET A 162 19.39 -10.25 11.52
C MET A 162 19.32 -10.59 10.03
N SER A 163 18.69 -11.70 9.67
CA SER A 163 18.60 -12.19 8.29
C SER A 163 17.48 -11.53 7.47
N ARG A 164 16.70 -10.65 8.10
CA ARG A 164 15.60 -9.97 7.42
C ARG A 164 16.13 -9.21 6.20
N ARG A 165 15.58 -9.53 5.04
CA ARG A 165 15.90 -8.86 3.79
C ARG A 165 15.38 -7.43 3.86
N ILE A 166 16.30 -6.47 3.87
CA ILE A 166 15.98 -5.05 3.68
C ILE A 166 16.18 -4.78 2.19
N GLY A 167 15.06 -4.72 1.47
CA GLY A 167 15.00 -4.31 0.08
C GLY A 167 14.59 -2.85 -0.05
N LYS A 168 14.09 -2.49 -1.23
CA LYS A 168 13.66 -1.13 -1.57
C LYS A 168 12.34 -0.76 -0.90
N THR A 169 12.07 0.53 -0.86
CA THR A 169 10.79 1.14 -0.50
C THR A 169 10.03 1.54 -1.78
N ALA A 170 8.70 1.42 -1.77
CA ALA A 170 7.88 1.83 -2.91
C ALA A 170 6.58 2.52 -2.50
N ILE A 171 6.20 3.55 -3.26
CA ILE A 171 4.85 4.14 -3.24
C ILE A 171 4.09 3.67 -4.47
N CYS A 172 2.90 3.12 -4.28
CA CYS A 172 2.00 2.66 -5.34
C CYS A 172 0.68 3.46 -5.27
N ALA A 173 0.51 4.41 -6.18
CA ALA A 173 -0.69 5.25 -6.28
C ALA A 173 -1.61 4.73 -7.40
N SER A 174 -2.89 4.56 -7.09
CA SER A 174 -3.87 3.87 -7.93
C SER A 174 -4.70 4.86 -8.76
N GLY A 175 -5.68 4.35 -9.51
CA GLY A 175 -6.62 5.22 -10.22
C GLY A 175 -7.60 5.95 -9.30
N GLY A 176 -8.35 6.91 -9.85
CA GLY A 176 -9.34 7.66 -9.06
C GLY A 176 -9.88 8.95 -9.67
N GLY A 177 -9.43 9.33 -10.86
CA GLY A 177 -9.79 10.61 -11.48
C GLY A 177 -9.24 11.82 -10.71
N ILE A 178 -9.83 13.00 -10.93
CA ILE A 178 -9.36 14.25 -10.32
C ILE A 178 -9.48 14.19 -8.79
N THR A 179 -10.59 13.66 -8.28
CA THR A 179 -10.77 13.52 -6.83
C THR A 179 -9.79 12.52 -6.21
N GLY A 180 -9.35 11.53 -6.98
CA GLY A 180 -8.24 10.63 -6.62
C GLY A 180 -6.90 11.36 -6.45
N ILE A 181 -6.57 12.27 -7.35
CA ILE A 181 -5.35 13.11 -7.25
C ILE A 181 -5.34 13.88 -5.92
N TYR A 182 -6.48 14.50 -5.55
CA TYR A 182 -6.58 15.21 -4.27
C TYR A 182 -6.44 14.27 -3.07
N PHE A 183 -7.05 13.08 -3.13
CA PHE A 183 -6.92 12.10 -2.05
C PHE A 183 -5.46 11.71 -1.83
N GLU A 184 -4.78 11.32 -2.90
CA GLU A 184 -3.41 10.82 -2.85
C GLU A 184 -2.44 11.89 -2.36
N MET A 185 -2.54 13.13 -2.86
CA MET A 185 -1.70 14.23 -2.40
C MET A 185 -1.86 14.49 -0.90
N ALA A 186 -3.08 14.53 -0.39
CA ALA A 186 -3.34 14.81 1.02
C ALA A 186 -3.02 13.61 1.94
N ALA A 187 -3.21 12.38 1.47
CA ALA A 187 -2.77 11.18 2.18
C ALA A 187 -1.24 11.12 2.28
N LEU A 188 -0.53 11.43 1.20
CA LEU A 188 0.93 11.52 1.19
C LEU A 188 1.43 12.69 2.01
N LYS A 189 0.73 13.84 2.02
CA LYS A 189 1.06 14.94 2.93
C LYS A 189 0.99 14.50 4.39
N CYS A 190 -0.06 13.77 4.79
CA CYS A 190 -0.16 13.24 6.14
C CYS A 190 1.00 12.28 6.46
N LEU A 191 1.37 11.40 5.52
CA LEU A 191 2.53 10.53 5.70
C LEU A 191 3.83 11.33 5.81
N ASP A 192 4.03 12.36 4.98
CA ASP A 192 5.20 13.24 5.01
C ASP A 192 5.30 14.02 6.33
N ASP A 193 4.16 14.50 6.85
CA ASP A 193 4.08 15.14 8.16
C ASP A 193 4.43 14.20 9.33
N CYS A 194 4.29 12.89 9.12
CA CYS A 194 4.69 11.87 10.09
C CYS A 194 6.16 11.43 9.98
N LEU A 195 6.88 11.83 8.92
CA LEU A 195 8.28 11.48 8.70
C LEU A 195 9.19 12.62 9.17
N THR A 196 10.06 12.34 10.14
CA THR A 196 10.86 13.41 10.80
C THR A 196 12.23 13.62 10.20
N ASN A 197 12.85 12.57 9.66
CA ASN A 197 14.20 12.59 9.10
C ASN A 197 14.24 12.41 7.58
N CYS A 198 13.10 12.20 6.93
CA CYS A 198 12.96 12.01 5.49
C CYS A 198 11.59 12.50 5.01
N SER A 199 11.31 12.26 3.74
CA SER A 199 10.09 12.64 3.03
C SER A 199 9.54 11.46 2.22
N VAL A 200 8.27 11.55 1.81
CA VAL A 200 7.69 10.61 0.82
C VAL A 200 8.44 10.64 -0.51
N ASN A 201 9.14 11.74 -0.81
CA ASN A 201 10.01 11.84 -1.99
C ASN A 201 11.26 10.95 -1.92
N ASP A 202 11.65 10.49 -0.72
CA ASP A 202 12.86 9.69 -0.50
C ASP A 202 12.64 8.19 -0.69
N PHE A 203 11.43 7.77 -1.07
CA PHE A 203 11.13 6.39 -1.45
C PHE A 203 11.87 6.00 -2.74
N ASP A 204 12.38 4.77 -2.82
CA ASP A 204 13.25 4.34 -3.93
C ASP A 204 12.52 4.24 -5.27
N MET A 205 11.22 3.91 -5.22
CA MET A 205 10.39 3.69 -6.40
C MET A 205 8.98 4.24 -6.24
N MET A 206 8.45 4.80 -7.32
CA MET A 206 7.08 5.30 -7.39
C MET A 206 6.35 4.65 -8.57
N PHE A 207 5.19 4.08 -8.29
CA PHE A 207 4.33 3.44 -9.27
C PHE A 207 3.00 4.16 -9.33
N GLY A 208 2.56 4.55 -10.51
CA GLY A 208 1.32 5.27 -10.71
C GLY A 208 0.43 4.65 -11.78
N ILE A 209 -0.88 4.65 -11.54
CA ILE A 209 -1.91 4.37 -12.55
C ILE A 209 -2.90 5.54 -12.54
N SER A 210 -3.23 6.11 -13.70
CA SER A 210 -4.22 7.17 -13.85
C SER A 210 -3.92 8.37 -12.94
N ALA A 211 -4.82 8.70 -12.01
CA ALA A 211 -4.60 9.71 -10.96
C ALA A 211 -3.22 9.55 -10.28
N GLY A 212 -2.89 8.32 -9.87
CA GLY A 212 -1.60 8.00 -9.27
C GLY A 212 -0.41 8.26 -10.17
N ALA A 213 -0.55 8.12 -11.49
CA ALA A 213 0.52 8.44 -12.45
C ALA A 213 0.82 9.95 -12.49
N VAL A 214 -0.20 10.80 -12.30
CA VAL A 214 -0.02 12.25 -12.18
C VAL A 214 0.74 12.59 -10.90
N VAL A 215 0.29 12.06 -9.77
CA VAL A 215 0.89 12.35 -8.45
C VAL A 215 2.34 11.85 -8.42
N THR A 216 2.56 10.58 -8.75
CA THR A 216 3.91 9.97 -8.68
C THR A 216 4.89 10.57 -9.68
N SER A 217 4.47 10.93 -10.89
CA SER A 217 5.39 11.57 -11.85
C SER A 217 5.87 12.95 -11.38
N LEU A 218 5.00 13.72 -10.73
CA LEU A 218 5.36 15.03 -10.17
C LEU A 218 6.25 14.90 -8.92
N LEU A 219 6.01 13.89 -8.08
CA LEU A 219 6.88 13.60 -6.93
C LEU A 219 8.26 13.09 -7.37
N ALA A 220 8.31 12.23 -8.40
CA ALA A 220 9.55 11.63 -8.90
C ALA A 220 10.50 12.65 -9.57
N VAL A 221 9.98 13.76 -10.12
CA VAL A 221 10.81 14.86 -10.61
C VAL A 221 11.27 15.83 -9.52
N GLY A 222 10.77 15.68 -8.31
CA GLY A 222 11.23 16.42 -7.15
C GLY A 222 10.34 17.53 -6.63
N TYR A 223 9.06 17.54 -7.00
CA TYR A 223 8.08 18.37 -6.28
C TYR A 223 7.67 17.68 -4.98
N THR A 224 7.46 18.46 -3.93
CA THR A 224 6.92 17.95 -2.66
C THR A 224 5.40 17.95 -2.67
N THR A 225 4.78 17.18 -1.77
CA THR A 225 3.31 17.20 -1.60
C THR A 225 2.80 18.60 -1.27
N ASP A 226 3.52 19.35 -0.42
CA ASP A 226 3.15 20.71 -0.03
C ASP A 226 3.19 21.67 -1.23
N GLU A 227 4.18 21.56 -2.10
CA GLU A 227 4.25 22.37 -3.34
C GLU A 227 3.08 22.09 -4.29
N LEU A 228 2.72 20.82 -4.46
CA LEU A 228 1.65 20.42 -5.37
C LEU A 228 0.28 20.87 -4.86
N ILE A 229 0.02 20.70 -3.56
CA ILE A 229 -1.22 21.13 -2.92
C ILE A 229 -1.29 22.68 -2.90
N ALA A 230 -0.18 23.38 -2.62
CA ALA A 230 -0.09 24.83 -2.68
C ALA A 230 -0.38 25.38 -4.09
N ALA A 231 0.15 24.74 -5.13
CA ALA A 231 -0.11 25.12 -6.52
C ALA A 231 -1.59 24.99 -6.90
N ILE A 232 -2.28 23.95 -6.42
CA ILE A 232 -3.73 23.77 -6.62
C ILE A 232 -4.53 24.82 -5.84
N ALA A 233 -4.09 25.14 -4.62
CA ALA A 233 -4.70 26.17 -3.79
C ALA A 233 -4.45 27.60 -4.30
N GLY A 234 -3.56 27.77 -5.31
CA GLY A 234 -3.24 29.06 -5.91
C GLY A 234 -2.30 29.92 -5.08
N VAL A 235 -1.51 29.31 -4.18
CA VAL A 235 -0.55 30.05 -3.36
C VAL A 235 0.62 30.53 -4.24
N PRO A 236 0.94 31.84 -4.24
CA PRO A 236 2.03 32.37 -5.04
C PRO A 236 3.40 32.01 -4.45
N GLY A 237 4.45 32.04 -5.29
CA GLY A 237 5.84 31.95 -4.84
C GLY A 237 6.46 30.55 -4.81
N GLY A 238 5.70 29.50 -5.12
CA GLY A 238 6.22 28.13 -5.28
C GLY A 238 6.87 27.87 -6.64
N ARG A 239 7.67 26.78 -6.74
CA ARG A 239 8.27 26.32 -8.02
C ARG A 239 7.23 25.82 -9.02
N VAL A 240 6.11 25.30 -8.51
CA VAL A 240 5.01 24.78 -9.31
C VAL A 240 4.07 25.95 -9.60
N PRO A 241 3.83 26.30 -10.89
CA PRO A 241 2.87 27.34 -11.22
C PRO A 241 1.44 26.94 -10.80
N PRO A 242 0.53 27.91 -10.59
CA PRO A 242 -0.85 27.62 -10.21
C PRO A 242 -1.49 26.55 -11.11
N LEU A 243 -1.99 25.48 -10.49
CA LEU A 243 -2.44 24.28 -11.18
C LEU A 243 -3.97 24.16 -11.14
N SER A 244 -4.61 24.26 -12.29
CA SER A 244 -6.05 24.03 -12.41
C SER A 244 -6.33 22.68 -13.05
N LEU A 245 -6.73 21.70 -12.24
CA LEU A 245 -7.26 20.43 -12.73
C LEU A 245 -8.67 20.56 -13.35
N SER A 246 -9.26 21.76 -13.30
CA SER A 246 -10.56 22.09 -13.93
C SER A 246 -10.48 22.21 -15.45
N LEU A 247 -9.27 22.30 -16.03
CA LEU A 247 -9.06 22.34 -17.48
C LEU A 247 -9.78 21.19 -18.22
N LEU A 248 -10.09 20.09 -17.54
CA LEU A 248 -10.86 18.95 -18.07
C LEU A 248 -12.37 19.20 -18.32
N ARG A 249 -12.94 20.41 -18.10
CA ARG A 249 -14.41 20.62 -18.14
C ARG A 249 -15.03 21.32 -19.36
N LEU A 250 -14.40 22.28 -20.06
CA LEU A 250 -15.20 23.21 -20.91
C LEU A 250 -14.62 23.63 -22.27
N SER A 251 -13.42 23.19 -22.68
CA SER A 251 -12.85 23.60 -23.99
C SER A 251 -12.48 22.44 -24.93
N HIS A 252 -12.93 21.21 -24.65
CA HIS A 252 -12.36 20.00 -25.26
C HIS A 252 -13.34 19.12 -26.03
N PHE A 253 -14.37 19.73 -26.63
CA PHE A 253 -15.33 18.99 -27.46
C PHE A 253 -14.69 18.60 -28.80
N ASN A 254 -14.56 17.30 -29.05
CA ASN A 254 -14.02 16.78 -30.31
C ASN A 254 -15.02 16.95 -31.46
N HIS A 255 -15.11 18.16 -32.02
CA HIS A 255 -16.11 18.49 -33.05
C HIS A 255 -15.96 17.65 -34.32
N GLU A 256 -14.76 17.20 -34.69
CA GLU A 256 -14.53 16.45 -35.92
C GLU A 256 -14.98 14.99 -35.80
N ASP A 257 -14.55 14.27 -34.76
CA ASP A 257 -15.02 12.90 -34.53
C ASP A 257 -16.52 12.86 -34.18
N MET A 258 -17.02 13.84 -33.42
CA MET A 258 -18.45 13.92 -33.11
C MET A 258 -19.28 14.18 -34.38
N ARG A 259 -18.82 15.04 -35.30
CA ARG A 259 -19.51 15.27 -36.57
C ARG A 259 -19.51 14.02 -37.45
N TRP A 260 -18.40 13.29 -37.50
CA TRP A 260 -18.33 12.02 -38.24
C TRP A 260 -19.22 10.95 -37.61
N ARG A 261 -19.22 10.82 -36.28
CA ARG A 261 -20.09 9.88 -35.52
C ARG A 261 -21.57 10.24 -35.64
N LEU A 262 -21.95 11.52 -35.49
CA LEU A 262 -23.32 11.99 -35.69
C LEU A 262 -23.81 11.80 -37.12
N LYS A 263 -22.95 12.03 -38.13
CA LYS A 263 -23.29 11.73 -39.53
C LYS A 263 -23.47 10.23 -39.77
N SER A 264 -22.66 9.40 -39.12
CA SER A 264 -22.76 7.94 -39.20
C SER A 264 -24.03 7.44 -38.50
N ALA A 265 -24.33 7.95 -37.29
CA ALA A 265 -25.57 7.70 -36.55
C ALA A 265 -26.82 8.10 -37.33
N ALA A 266 -26.81 9.28 -37.95
CA ALA A 266 -27.93 9.78 -38.73
C ALA A 266 -28.14 8.92 -39.99
N ARG A 267 -27.05 8.49 -40.65
CA ARG A 267 -27.14 7.57 -41.80
C ARG A 267 -27.72 6.23 -41.39
N THR A 268 -27.29 5.65 -40.28
CA THR A 268 -27.83 4.35 -39.87
C THR A 268 -29.23 4.46 -39.28
N GLY A 269 -29.55 5.53 -38.54
CA GLY A 269 -30.91 5.79 -38.07
C GLY A 269 -31.92 5.95 -39.21
N VAL A 270 -31.53 6.64 -40.28
CA VAL A 270 -32.33 6.71 -41.52
C VAL A 270 -32.45 5.33 -42.16
N ARG A 271 -31.37 4.56 -42.25
CA ARG A 271 -31.37 3.22 -42.84
C ARG A 271 -32.24 2.22 -42.05
N ALA A 272 -32.15 2.22 -40.73
CA ALA A 272 -32.96 1.41 -39.83
C ALA A 272 -34.44 1.82 -39.88
N PHE A 273 -34.74 3.13 -39.96
CA PHE A 273 -36.11 3.61 -40.17
C PHE A 273 -36.71 3.13 -41.51
N TRP A 274 -35.91 3.13 -42.57
CA TRP A 274 -36.30 2.60 -43.88
C TRP A 274 -36.47 1.07 -43.91
N GLU A 275 -35.58 0.32 -43.24
CA GLU A 275 -35.66 -1.14 -43.12
C GLU A 275 -36.84 -1.60 -42.23
N THR A 276 -37.19 -0.81 -41.20
CA THR A 276 -38.36 -1.05 -40.35
C THR A 276 -39.67 -0.82 -41.12
N LEU A 277 -39.71 0.14 -42.05
CA LEU A 277 -40.84 0.36 -42.96
C LEU A 277 -41.00 -0.78 -43.99
N GLN A 278 -39.97 -1.59 -44.22
CA GLN A 278 -40.00 -2.74 -45.15
C GLN A 278 -40.25 -4.10 -44.47
N GLY A 279 -40.58 -4.12 -43.17
CA GLY A 279 -41.14 -5.30 -42.51
C GLY A 279 -40.14 -6.32 -41.96
N GLY A 280 -38.91 -5.92 -41.59
CA GLY A 280 -37.96 -6.77 -40.88
C GLY A 280 -37.92 -6.47 -39.38
N GLY A 281 -38.71 -7.17 -38.57
CA GLY A 281 -38.74 -7.03 -37.12
C GLY A 281 -38.17 -8.26 -36.41
N ASP A 282 -36.92 -8.16 -35.95
CA ASP A 282 -36.43 -8.71 -34.66
C ASP A 282 -34.91 -8.47 -34.48
N GLU A 283 -34.12 -8.36 -35.56
CA GLU A 283 -32.67 -8.08 -35.49
C GLU A 283 -32.31 -6.58 -35.29
N THR A 284 -33.32 -5.70 -35.29
CA THR A 284 -33.13 -4.24 -35.36
C THR A 284 -32.82 -3.65 -33.98
N ALA A 285 -33.34 -4.22 -32.89
CA ALA A 285 -33.14 -3.71 -31.53
C ALA A 285 -31.71 -3.94 -31.01
N ASP A 286 -31.14 -5.13 -31.26
CA ASP A 286 -29.76 -5.45 -30.89
C ASP A 286 -28.75 -4.65 -31.72
N LYS A 287 -29.01 -4.44 -33.02
CA LYS A 287 -28.19 -3.55 -33.88
C LYS A 287 -28.28 -2.09 -33.42
N LEU A 288 -29.46 -1.60 -33.05
CA LEU A 288 -29.65 -0.25 -32.51
C LEU A 288 -28.97 -0.07 -31.14
N PHE A 289 -28.97 -1.10 -30.28
CA PHE A 289 -28.30 -1.08 -28.98
C PHE A 289 -26.76 -1.13 -29.11
N LEU A 290 -26.24 -1.99 -30.00
CA LEU A 290 -24.82 -2.07 -30.35
C LEU A 290 -24.31 -0.80 -31.05
N GLU A 291 -25.15 -0.14 -31.87
CA GLU A 291 -24.78 1.13 -32.49
C GLU A 291 -24.89 2.32 -31.52
N TYR A 292 -25.91 2.36 -30.66
CA TYR A 292 -26.02 3.41 -29.62
C TYR A 292 -24.80 3.40 -28.70
N THR A 293 -24.28 2.22 -28.37
CA THR A 293 -23.04 2.07 -27.60
C THR A 293 -21.78 2.42 -28.40
N SER A 294 -21.75 2.18 -29.72
CA SER A 294 -20.65 2.59 -30.61
C SER A 294 -20.55 4.12 -30.84
N LEU A 295 -21.63 4.86 -30.55
CA LEU A 295 -21.72 6.31 -30.71
C LEU A 295 -21.26 7.11 -29.49
N VAL A 296 -21.07 6.46 -28.33
CA VAL A 296 -20.50 7.07 -27.12
C VAL A 296 -18.97 7.00 -27.19
N GLY A 297 -18.39 7.59 -28.24
CA GLY A 297 -16.95 7.74 -28.29
C GLY A 297 -16.49 8.92 -27.43
N ALA A 298 -15.25 8.87 -26.94
CA ALA A 298 -14.81 9.77 -25.89
C ALA A 298 -14.90 11.26 -26.27
N PRO A 299 -15.59 12.10 -25.46
CA PRO A 299 -15.84 13.49 -25.80
C PRO A 299 -14.63 14.40 -25.58
N PHE A 300 -13.57 13.93 -24.88
CA PHE A 300 -12.43 14.74 -24.47
C PHE A 300 -11.08 14.20 -24.99
N HIS A 301 -10.20 15.12 -25.42
CA HIS A 301 -8.80 14.82 -25.74
C HIS A 301 -7.89 15.09 -24.53
N SER A 302 -7.04 14.12 -24.18
CA SER A 302 -6.06 14.23 -23.10
C SER A 302 -4.78 15.02 -23.47
N ALA A 303 -4.70 15.55 -24.70
CA ALA A 303 -3.50 16.21 -25.23
C ALA A 303 -3.10 17.48 -24.45
N GLU A 304 -4.07 18.31 -24.06
CA GLU A 304 -3.80 19.51 -23.26
C GLU A 304 -3.28 19.19 -21.86
N PHE A 305 -3.77 18.08 -21.27
CA PHE A 305 -3.24 17.57 -20.02
C PHE A 305 -1.77 17.15 -20.17
N GLU A 306 -1.44 16.48 -21.28
CA GLU A 306 -0.06 16.10 -21.59
C GLU A 306 0.85 17.31 -21.77
N VAL A 307 0.39 18.36 -22.46
CA VAL A 307 1.14 19.61 -22.63
C VAL A 307 1.39 20.29 -21.28
N MET A 308 0.37 20.40 -20.45
CA MET A 308 0.49 20.94 -19.09
C MET A 308 1.49 20.13 -18.27
N LEU A 309 1.35 18.80 -18.22
CA LEU A 309 2.23 17.94 -17.45
C LEU A 309 3.67 18.01 -17.98
N ARG A 310 3.87 17.96 -19.29
CA ARG A 310 5.20 18.12 -19.92
C ARG A 310 5.87 19.41 -19.47
N ARG A 311 5.15 20.52 -19.43
CA ARG A 311 5.69 21.81 -18.94
C ARG A 311 6.12 21.71 -17.48
N LEU A 312 5.29 21.13 -16.61
CA LEU A 312 5.62 20.96 -15.19
C LEU A 312 6.86 20.08 -14.99
N LEU A 313 6.97 18.98 -15.74
CA LEU A 313 8.12 18.07 -15.68
C LEU A 313 9.41 18.78 -16.15
N LEU A 314 9.35 19.55 -17.24
CA LEU A 314 10.50 20.31 -17.73
C LEU A 314 10.94 21.44 -16.78
N LEU A 315 10.00 22.12 -16.12
CA LEU A 315 10.27 23.18 -15.14
C LEU A 315 11.00 22.68 -13.89
N SER A 316 10.89 21.38 -13.57
CA SER A 316 11.58 20.79 -12.42
C SER A 316 13.10 20.74 -12.56
N GLY A 317 13.60 20.74 -13.80
CA GLY A 317 15.00 20.47 -14.14
C GLY A 317 15.33 18.98 -14.38
N SER A 318 14.49 18.05 -13.90
CA SER A 318 14.68 16.59 -14.05
C SER A 318 14.30 16.06 -15.45
N GLY A 319 13.46 16.80 -16.18
CA GLY A 319 13.09 16.50 -17.56
C GLY A 319 11.88 15.58 -17.71
N ASN A 320 11.71 15.02 -18.91
CA ASN A 320 10.54 14.22 -19.32
C ASN A 320 10.94 12.80 -19.78
N ASP A 321 11.95 12.22 -19.14
CA ASP A 321 12.59 10.94 -19.51
C ASP A 321 12.80 10.11 -18.25
N PHE A 322 12.22 8.90 -18.20
CA PHE A 322 12.27 8.01 -17.03
C PHE A 322 13.70 7.72 -16.58
N ARG A 323 14.63 7.57 -17.53
CA ARG A 323 16.00 7.14 -17.28
C ARG A 323 16.87 8.22 -16.63
N LYS A 324 16.37 9.46 -16.58
CA LYS A 324 17.07 10.63 -16.02
C LYS A 324 16.56 11.01 -14.64
N LEU A 325 15.53 10.33 -14.14
CA LEU A 325 14.95 10.65 -12.84
C LEU A 325 15.83 10.14 -11.70
N PRO A 326 15.87 10.86 -10.56
CA PRO A 326 16.57 10.38 -9.37
C PRO A 326 15.87 9.16 -8.75
N VAL A 327 14.54 9.10 -8.82
CA VAL A 327 13.70 8.01 -8.29
C VAL A 327 13.20 7.12 -9.42
N GLY A 328 13.10 5.82 -9.19
CA GLY A 328 12.52 4.90 -10.17
C GLY A 328 11.02 5.13 -10.33
N LEU A 329 10.61 5.82 -11.39
CA LEU A 329 9.20 6.05 -11.74
C LEU A 329 8.70 4.99 -12.71
N TYR A 330 7.51 4.45 -12.45
CA TYR A 330 6.84 3.51 -13.33
C TYR A 330 5.37 3.89 -13.50
N VAL A 331 4.89 3.91 -14.74
CA VAL A 331 3.52 4.31 -15.07
C VAL A 331 2.78 3.15 -15.73
N GLY A 332 1.74 2.65 -15.07
CA GLY A 332 0.93 1.53 -15.57
C GLY A 332 -0.13 2.01 -16.56
N ALA A 333 -0.23 1.34 -17.70
CA ALA A 333 -1.27 1.54 -18.70
C ALA A 333 -1.80 0.19 -19.20
N SER A 334 -2.89 0.21 -19.96
CA SER A 334 -3.43 -0.98 -20.60
C SER A 334 -3.25 -0.86 -22.10
N ASP A 335 -2.70 -1.90 -22.73
CA ASP A 335 -2.70 -2.02 -24.17
C ASP A 335 -4.12 -2.38 -24.64
N GLN A 336 -4.74 -1.48 -25.41
CA GLN A 336 -6.15 -1.59 -25.76
C GLN A 336 -6.44 -2.82 -26.62
N ASP A 337 -5.53 -3.19 -27.53
CA ASP A 337 -5.75 -4.29 -28.47
C ASP A 337 -5.27 -5.63 -27.90
N ALA A 338 -4.12 -5.65 -27.24
CA ALA A 338 -3.59 -6.86 -26.60
C ALA A 338 -4.26 -7.18 -25.25
N ARG A 339 -5.04 -6.25 -24.68
CA ARG A 339 -5.71 -6.40 -23.37
C ARG A 339 -4.74 -6.79 -22.24
N SER A 340 -3.53 -6.27 -22.31
CA SER A 340 -2.43 -6.59 -21.40
C SER A 340 -1.96 -5.35 -20.66
N HIS A 341 -1.42 -5.54 -19.46
CA HIS A 341 -0.85 -4.46 -18.68
C HIS A 341 0.54 -4.11 -19.20
N VAL A 342 0.81 -2.81 -19.37
CA VAL A 342 2.11 -2.28 -19.78
C VAL A 342 2.62 -1.33 -18.70
N LEU A 343 3.93 -1.38 -18.45
CA LEU A 343 4.59 -0.57 -17.43
C LEU A 343 5.64 0.32 -18.10
N PHE A 344 5.26 1.57 -18.39
CA PHE A 344 6.22 2.58 -18.86
C PHE A 344 7.25 2.89 -17.77
N GLY A 345 8.50 3.16 -18.18
CA GLY A 345 9.64 3.26 -17.28
C GLY A 345 10.33 1.92 -16.96
N ALA A 346 9.74 0.79 -17.33
CA ALA A 346 10.43 -0.50 -17.34
C ALA A 346 11.24 -0.69 -18.65
N GLU A 347 12.14 -1.67 -18.65
CA GLU A 347 12.92 -2.04 -19.83
C GLU A 347 12.02 -2.25 -21.06
N GLY A 348 12.39 -1.61 -22.17
CA GLY A 348 11.62 -1.63 -23.42
C GLY A 348 10.53 -0.56 -23.54
N TYR A 349 10.20 0.15 -22.45
CA TYR A 349 9.22 1.24 -22.43
C TYR A 349 9.72 2.51 -21.71
N ASP A 350 10.99 2.53 -21.32
CA ASP A 350 11.64 3.62 -20.57
C ASP A 350 12.07 4.79 -21.47
N HIS A 351 12.08 4.60 -22.78
CA HIS A 351 12.32 5.65 -23.78
C HIS A 351 11.09 6.53 -24.04
N VAL A 352 9.89 6.06 -23.70
CA VAL A 352 8.64 6.81 -23.88
C VAL A 352 8.63 8.03 -22.96
N PRO A 353 8.31 9.24 -23.43
CA PRO A 353 8.27 10.42 -22.57
C PRO A 353 7.27 10.25 -21.41
N ILE A 354 7.66 10.66 -20.19
CA ILE A 354 6.84 10.51 -18.97
C ILE A 354 5.44 11.11 -19.18
N SER A 355 5.36 12.32 -19.73
CA SER A 355 4.10 13.00 -20.00
C SER A 355 3.18 12.19 -20.92
N LYS A 356 3.72 11.49 -21.91
CA LYS A 356 2.97 10.61 -22.83
C LYS A 356 2.51 9.33 -22.14
N ALA A 357 3.37 8.72 -21.33
CA ALA A 357 2.99 7.57 -20.52
C ALA A 357 1.85 7.90 -19.54
N VAL A 358 1.92 9.05 -18.86
CA VAL A 358 0.85 9.52 -17.97
C VAL A 358 -0.42 9.86 -18.77
N GLN A 359 -0.30 10.46 -19.95
CA GLN A 359 -1.45 10.69 -20.85
C GLN A 359 -2.17 9.38 -21.18
N ALA A 360 -1.44 8.34 -21.57
CA ALA A 360 -2.00 7.02 -21.83
C ALA A 360 -2.68 6.44 -20.59
N SER A 361 -2.00 6.51 -19.43
CA SER A 361 -2.49 6.00 -18.15
C SER A 361 -3.76 6.70 -17.64
N LEU A 362 -4.05 7.92 -18.10
CA LEU A 362 -5.28 8.67 -17.76
C LEU A 362 -6.44 8.44 -18.73
N SER A 363 -6.22 7.68 -19.81
CA SER A 363 -7.16 7.61 -20.92
C SER A 363 -8.26 6.55 -20.67
N VAL A 364 -9.22 6.89 -19.81
CA VAL A 364 -10.37 6.02 -19.47
C VAL A 364 -11.47 6.15 -20.52
N ASN A 365 -11.83 5.07 -21.19
CA ASN A 365 -13.03 5.02 -22.05
C ASN A 365 -14.31 4.95 -21.17
N PRO A 366 -15.37 5.74 -21.42
CA PRO A 366 -15.58 6.68 -22.54
C PRO A 366 -15.24 8.14 -22.22
N ALA A 367 -14.48 8.46 -21.18
CA ALA A 367 -14.11 9.84 -20.87
C ALA A 367 -13.03 10.39 -21.82
N PHE A 368 -11.99 9.61 -22.12
CA PHE A 368 -10.83 9.99 -22.93
C PHE A 368 -10.54 8.94 -24.00
N ALA A 369 -10.16 9.40 -25.20
CA ALA A 369 -9.72 8.52 -26.28
C ALA A 369 -8.36 7.90 -25.93
N SER A 370 -8.10 6.70 -26.46
CA SER A 370 -6.81 6.03 -26.30
C SER A 370 -5.67 6.81 -26.95
N VAL A 371 -4.46 6.59 -26.45
CA VAL A 371 -3.27 7.33 -26.85
C VAL A 371 -2.41 6.45 -27.75
N PRO A 372 -2.13 6.88 -28.99
CA PRO A 372 -1.20 6.17 -29.87
C PRO A 372 0.24 6.39 -29.41
N ILE A 373 0.97 5.31 -29.15
CA ILE A 373 2.41 5.31 -28.87
C ILE A 373 3.01 4.19 -29.73
N GLU A 374 3.92 4.56 -30.63
CA GLU A 374 4.70 3.62 -31.45
C GLU A 374 3.85 2.56 -32.20
N GLY A 375 2.70 2.99 -32.73
CA GLY A 375 1.81 2.13 -33.53
C GLY A 375 0.84 1.27 -32.71
N ARG A 376 0.80 1.42 -31.39
CA ARG A 376 -0.15 0.77 -30.49
C ARG A 376 -1.02 1.80 -29.76
N TYR A 377 -2.21 1.40 -29.34
CA TYR A 377 -3.14 2.26 -28.61
C TYR A 377 -3.22 1.86 -27.14
N TYR A 378 -3.06 2.85 -26.27
CA TYR A 378 -3.04 2.65 -24.82
C TYR A 378 -4.18 3.38 -24.14
N GLU A 379 -4.76 2.74 -23.13
CA GLU A 379 -5.81 3.25 -22.27
C GLU A 379 -5.40 3.14 -20.79
N ASP A 380 -6.28 3.61 -19.90
CA ASP A 380 -6.01 3.65 -18.46
C ASP A 380 -5.57 2.28 -17.91
N GLY A 381 -4.52 2.29 -17.07
CA GLY A 381 -3.99 1.08 -16.43
C GLY A 381 -5.00 0.37 -15.52
N ALA A 382 -5.98 1.11 -14.98
CA ALA A 382 -7.04 0.62 -14.12
C ALA A 382 -7.90 -0.46 -14.79
N ILE A 383 -7.93 -0.52 -16.12
CA ILE A 383 -8.64 -1.58 -16.86
C ILE A 383 -8.02 -2.95 -16.56
N THR A 384 -6.70 -3.07 -16.62
CA THR A 384 -5.99 -4.34 -16.45
C THR A 384 -5.55 -4.59 -15.01
N ARG A 385 -5.14 -3.55 -14.27
CA ARG A 385 -4.67 -3.65 -12.88
C ARG A 385 -5.10 -2.46 -12.04
N THR A 386 -5.43 -2.68 -10.78
CA THR A 386 -5.81 -1.58 -9.87
C THR A 386 -4.59 -0.83 -9.34
N SER A 387 -3.50 -1.54 -9.06
CA SER A 387 -2.24 -1.00 -8.53
C SER A 387 -1.07 -1.89 -8.98
N ASN A 388 0.14 -1.33 -8.93
CA ASN A 388 1.38 -1.96 -9.37
C ASN A 388 2.28 -2.46 -8.22
N PHE A 389 1.73 -2.68 -7.02
CA PHE A 389 2.51 -3.20 -5.89
C PHE A 389 3.18 -4.56 -6.16
N ILE A 390 2.61 -5.42 -7.00
CA ILE A 390 3.26 -6.70 -7.39
C ILE A 390 4.57 -6.43 -8.15
N GLU A 391 4.58 -5.43 -9.04
CA GLU A 391 5.76 -5.03 -9.80
C GLU A 391 6.83 -4.41 -8.89
N ALA A 392 6.41 -3.69 -7.85
CA ALA A 392 7.30 -3.17 -6.82
C ALA A 392 7.98 -4.33 -6.05
N ILE A 393 7.21 -5.33 -5.61
CA ILE A 393 7.73 -6.51 -4.91
C ILE A 393 8.73 -7.28 -5.79
N GLN A 394 8.39 -7.51 -7.07
CA GLN A 394 9.30 -8.15 -8.02
C GLN A 394 10.60 -7.35 -8.24
N ARG A 395 10.55 -6.03 -8.08
CA ARG A 395 11.71 -5.12 -8.09
C ARG A 395 12.36 -4.98 -6.71
N ASN A 396 12.24 -6.01 -5.88
CA ASN A 396 12.86 -6.13 -4.57
C ASN A 396 12.37 -5.09 -3.55
N ALA A 397 11.13 -4.61 -3.65
CA ALA A 397 10.54 -3.80 -2.59
C ALA A 397 10.13 -4.67 -1.40
N THR A 398 10.56 -4.29 -0.19
CA THR A 398 10.19 -4.95 1.07
C THR A 398 9.30 -4.06 1.94
N LEU A 399 9.16 -2.78 1.60
CA LEU A 399 8.18 -1.87 2.18
C LEU A 399 7.38 -1.21 1.06
N VAL A 400 6.06 -1.39 1.06
CA VAL A 400 5.17 -0.85 0.03
C VAL A 400 4.05 -0.03 0.67
N ILE A 401 3.96 1.24 0.30
CA ILE A 401 2.82 2.10 0.65
C ILE A 401 1.90 2.16 -0.57
N THR A 402 0.63 1.79 -0.39
CA THR A 402 -0.36 1.83 -1.46
C THR A 402 -1.45 2.85 -1.14
N LEU A 403 -1.81 3.68 -2.13
CA LEU A 403 -2.95 4.60 -2.04
C LEU A 403 -4.01 4.10 -3.03
N ASP A 404 -5.25 3.91 -2.58
CA ASP A 404 -6.36 3.57 -3.46
C ASP A 404 -7.63 4.37 -3.11
N PRO A 405 -7.88 5.50 -3.81
CA PRO A 405 -9.11 6.26 -3.66
C PRO A 405 -10.31 5.65 -4.39
N PHE A 406 -10.11 4.69 -5.29
CA PHE A 406 -11.14 4.22 -6.22
C PHE A 406 -11.92 3.02 -5.68
N VAL A 407 -12.54 3.25 -4.52
CA VAL A 407 -13.26 2.23 -3.75
C VAL A 407 -14.76 2.54 -3.67
N PRO A 408 -15.63 1.51 -3.57
CA PRO A 408 -17.07 1.72 -3.57
C PRO A 408 -17.59 2.32 -2.26
N TYR A 409 -18.66 3.10 -2.34
CA TYR A 409 -19.38 3.59 -1.18
C TYR A 409 -20.26 2.49 -0.58
N VAL A 410 -20.07 2.19 0.70
CA VAL A 410 -20.87 1.20 1.42
C VAL A 410 -22.00 1.91 2.17
N SER A 411 -23.22 1.81 1.65
CA SER A 411 -24.39 2.39 2.29
C SER A 411 -24.85 1.59 3.51
N LYS A 412 -25.21 2.28 4.60
CA LYS A 412 -25.91 1.67 5.75
C LYS A 412 -27.42 1.52 5.52
N LEU A 413 -27.95 2.18 4.49
CA LEU A 413 -29.37 2.19 4.16
C LEU A 413 -29.63 1.35 2.90
N PRO A 414 -30.70 0.53 2.88
CA PRO A 414 -31.06 -0.24 1.69
C PRO A 414 -31.49 0.67 0.53
N GLY A 415 -31.22 0.23 -0.69
CA GLY A 415 -31.70 0.84 -1.94
C GLY A 415 -31.05 2.17 -2.33
N VAL A 416 -29.96 2.61 -1.69
CA VAL A 416 -29.29 3.88 -2.05
C VAL A 416 -28.81 3.88 -3.50
N ALA A 417 -28.17 2.81 -3.95
CA ALA A 417 -27.68 2.69 -5.31
C ALA A 417 -28.85 2.60 -6.32
N HIS A 418 -29.88 1.81 -6.00
CA HIS A 418 -31.11 1.71 -6.78
C HIS A 418 -31.78 3.08 -7.02
N ARG A 419 -31.84 3.93 -5.98
CA ARG A 419 -32.45 5.28 -6.07
C ARG A 419 -31.63 6.31 -6.86
N ARG A 420 -30.34 6.08 -7.10
CA ARG A 420 -29.44 7.04 -7.77
C ARG A 420 -29.30 6.82 -9.28
N GLY A 421 -29.98 5.81 -9.82
CA GLY A 421 -30.06 5.56 -11.27
C GLY A 421 -28.87 4.80 -11.85
N VAL A 422 -28.97 4.44 -13.12
CA VAL A 422 -28.08 3.49 -13.81
C VAL A 422 -26.60 3.93 -13.83
N LEU A 423 -26.32 5.21 -14.10
CA LEU A 423 -24.94 5.71 -14.19
C LEU A 423 -24.20 5.63 -12.85
N TYR A 424 -24.90 5.89 -11.74
CA TYR A 424 -24.33 5.74 -10.41
C TYR A 424 -24.05 4.27 -10.10
N ASN A 425 -24.95 3.35 -10.46
CA ASN A 425 -24.72 1.92 -10.25
C ASN A 425 -23.51 1.42 -11.06
N ILE A 426 -23.37 1.83 -12.32
CA ILE A 426 -22.20 1.48 -13.15
C ILE A 426 -20.88 1.97 -12.51
N ASP A 427 -20.82 3.22 -12.03
CA ASP A 427 -19.62 3.72 -11.32
C ASP A 427 -19.31 2.89 -10.07
N GLN A 428 -20.32 2.56 -9.27
CA GLN A 428 -20.14 1.74 -8.07
C GLN A 428 -19.75 0.29 -8.38
N ASP A 429 -20.28 -0.30 -9.45
CA ASP A 429 -19.93 -1.64 -9.91
C ASP A 429 -18.47 -1.68 -10.38
N ILE A 430 -18.04 -0.69 -11.18
CA ILE A 430 -16.65 -0.56 -11.63
C ILE A 430 -15.70 -0.41 -10.42
N ARG A 431 -16.04 0.45 -9.45
CA ARG A 431 -15.27 0.57 -8.20
C ARG A 431 -15.22 -0.74 -7.42
N THR A 432 -16.32 -1.46 -7.36
CA THR A 432 -16.40 -2.75 -6.65
C THR A 432 -15.52 -3.81 -7.33
N ILE A 433 -15.58 -3.92 -8.65
CA ILE A 433 -14.73 -4.84 -9.43
C ILE A 433 -13.25 -4.46 -9.23
N SER A 434 -12.91 -3.18 -9.34
CA SER A 434 -11.54 -2.69 -9.16
C SER A 434 -11.01 -2.98 -7.76
N PHE A 435 -11.78 -2.67 -6.71
CA PHE A 435 -11.37 -2.85 -5.33
C PHE A 435 -11.28 -4.32 -4.93
N THR A 436 -12.25 -5.16 -5.31
CA THR A 436 -12.19 -6.60 -5.01
C THR A 436 -11.05 -7.31 -5.74
N ARG A 437 -10.70 -6.87 -6.96
CA ARG A 437 -9.48 -7.31 -7.66
C ARG A 437 -8.23 -6.93 -6.89
N PHE A 438 -8.17 -5.69 -6.39
CA PHE A 438 -7.05 -5.20 -5.57
C PHE A 438 -6.88 -6.04 -4.31
N GLU A 439 -7.94 -6.23 -3.51
CA GLU A 439 -7.88 -6.99 -2.26
C GLU A 439 -7.39 -8.43 -2.49
N ARG A 440 -7.97 -9.13 -3.48
CA ARG A 440 -7.55 -10.50 -3.81
C ARG A 440 -6.09 -10.59 -4.25
N ALA A 441 -5.65 -9.63 -5.08
CA ALA A 441 -4.27 -9.59 -5.56
C ALA A 441 -3.28 -9.29 -4.43
N ARG A 442 -3.62 -8.35 -3.53
CA ARG A 442 -2.82 -7.99 -2.36
C ARG A 442 -2.66 -9.20 -1.43
N ASP A 443 -3.77 -9.84 -1.06
CA ASP A 443 -3.76 -10.97 -0.14
C ASP A 443 -2.93 -12.13 -0.69
N ALA A 444 -3.06 -12.43 -1.99
CA ALA A 444 -2.25 -13.45 -2.66
C ALA A 444 -0.76 -13.07 -2.70
N ALA A 445 -0.44 -11.80 -2.98
CA ALA A 445 0.94 -11.33 -3.04
C ALA A 445 1.63 -11.36 -1.66
N LEU A 446 0.95 -10.91 -0.60
CA LEU A 446 1.50 -10.90 0.76
C LEU A 446 1.59 -12.29 1.39
N ARG A 447 0.76 -13.25 0.96
CA ARG A 447 0.95 -14.67 1.32
C ARG A 447 2.19 -15.27 0.66
N LYS A 448 2.46 -14.93 -0.60
CA LYS A 448 3.65 -15.41 -1.32
C LYS A 448 4.95 -14.75 -0.86
N ASN A 449 4.88 -13.50 -0.43
CA ASN A 449 6.04 -12.69 -0.03
C ASN A 449 5.83 -12.19 1.41
N PRO A 450 5.89 -13.08 2.43
CA PRO A 450 5.60 -12.73 3.81
C PRO A 450 6.59 -11.73 4.42
N GLU A 451 7.78 -11.57 3.83
CA GLU A 451 8.81 -10.60 4.19
C GLU A 451 8.46 -9.15 3.81
N VAL A 452 7.48 -8.95 2.91
CA VAL A 452 7.06 -7.64 2.45
C VAL A 452 6.06 -7.03 3.43
N SER A 453 6.40 -5.86 3.97
CA SER A 453 5.47 -5.01 4.69
C SER A 453 4.71 -4.14 3.71
N SER A 454 3.39 -4.21 3.72
CA SER A 454 2.52 -3.43 2.83
C SER A 454 1.44 -2.72 3.63
N TYR A 455 1.22 -1.44 3.32
CA TYR A 455 0.25 -0.60 3.99
C TYR A 455 -0.62 0.15 2.98
N THR A 456 -1.93 -0.06 3.06
CA THR A 456 -2.90 0.53 2.14
C THR A 456 -3.68 1.65 2.82
N PHE A 457 -3.71 2.80 2.15
CA PHE A 457 -4.44 4.00 2.54
C PHE A 457 -5.70 4.11 1.68
N LEU A 458 -6.84 3.96 2.34
CA LEU A 458 -8.16 4.03 1.72
C LEU A 458 -8.96 5.22 2.28
N PRO A 459 -9.84 5.85 1.48
CA PRO A 459 -10.74 6.86 1.98
C PRO A 459 -11.75 6.26 2.98
N SER A 460 -12.04 6.99 4.06
CA SER A 460 -13.13 6.65 4.97
C SER A 460 -14.46 6.54 4.21
N ASN A 461 -15.40 5.74 4.70
CA ASN A 461 -16.67 5.53 3.99
C ASN A 461 -17.47 6.84 3.75
N THR A 462 -17.34 7.83 4.64
CA THR A 462 -17.91 9.17 4.43
C THR A 462 -17.24 9.88 3.25
N LEU A 463 -15.91 9.80 3.16
CA LEU A 463 -15.17 10.36 2.03
C LEU A 463 -15.47 9.60 0.73
N ARG A 464 -15.64 8.27 0.75
CA ARG A 464 -16.06 7.47 -0.42
C ARG A 464 -17.36 8.00 -1.02
N ARG A 465 -18.32 8.39 -0.18
CA ARG A 465 -19.56 9.02 -0.65
C ARG A 465 -19.31 10.32 -1.40
N LEU A 466 -18.39 11.16 -0.90
CA LEU A 466 -18.00 12.41 -1.56
C LEU A 466 -17.24 12.16 -2.87
N LEU A 467 -16.34 11.18 -2.90
CA LEU A 467 -15.59 10.79 -4.11
C LEU A 467 -16.51 10.17 -5.18
N SER A 468 -17.63 9.56 -4.77
CA SER A 468 -18.60 8.90 -5.65
C SER A 468 -19.71 9.82 -6.19
N THR A 469 -19.75 11.11 -5.84
CA THR A 469 -20.77 12.03 -6.42
C THR A 469 -20.37 12.53 -7.80
N ASN A 470 -19.14 13.04 -7.94
CA ASN A 470 -18.58 13.44 -9.22
C ASN A 470 -17.04 13.37 -9.15
N PRO A 471 -16.41 12.33 -9.73
CA PRO A 471 -14.96 12.16 -9.70
C PRO A 471 -14.19 13.26 -10.46
N MET A 472 -14.89 14.10 -11.21
CA MET A 472 -14.36 15.23 -11.98
C MET A 472 -14.70 16.60 -11.34
N ASP A 473 -15.21 16.66 -10.11
CA ASP A 473 -15.47 17.93 -9.40
C ASP A 473 -14.29 18.40 -8.57
N HIS A 474 -13.73 19.54 -8.99
CA HIS A 474 -12.57 20.18 -8.37
C HIS A 474 -12.94 21.05 -7.16
N ARG A 475 -14.21 21.46 -7.02
CA ARG A 475 -14.63 22.49 -6.05
C ARG A 475 -14.45 22.11 -4.57
N PRO A 476 -14.69 20.87 -4.13
CA PRO A 476 -14.52 20.50 -2.72
C PRO A 476 -13.11 20.00 -2.40
N TYR A 477 -12.06 20.51 -3.08
CA TYR A 477 -10.70 20.00 -2.89
C TYR A 477 -10.23 20.09 -1.42
N LEU A 478 -10.55 21.18 -0.70
CA LEU A 478 -10.24 21.31 0.74
C LEU A 478 -10.94 20.24 1.59
N GLU A 479 -12.19 19.91 1.26
CA GLU A 479 -12.96 18.88 1.96
C GLU A 479 -12.42 17.46 1.68
N ILE A 480 -12.03 17.22 0.43
CA ILE A 480 -11.37 15.97 0.05
C ILE A 480 -10.02 15.89 0.77
N TRP A 481 -9.20 16.93 0.76
CA TRP A 481 -7.92 16.96 1.47
C TRP A 481 -8.10 16.72 2.97
N ARG A 482 -9.06 17.39 3.62
CA ARG A 482 -9.39 17.16 5.03
C ARG A 482 -9.73 15.69 5.27
N GLY A 483 -10.67 15.14 4.51
CA GLY A 483 -11.09 13.76 4.66
C GLY A 483 -9.96 12.75 4.43
N SER A 484 -9.07 13.06 3.49
CA SER A 484 -7.95 12.20 3.10
C SER A 484 -6.84 12.21 4.15
N TYR A 485 -6.45 13.40 4.62
CA TYR A 485 -5.49 13.58 5.71
C TYR A 485 -5.95 12.85 6.97
N LEU A 486 -7.20 13.08 7.39
CA LEU A 486 -7.77 12.43 8.59
C LEU A 486 -7.92 10.91 8.43
N SER A 487 -8.24 10.42 7.23
CA SER A 487 -8.31 8.97 6.96
C SER A 487 -6.92 8.33 6.98
N ALA A 488 -5.91 9.03 6.44
CA ALA A 488 -4.53 8.58 6.44
C ALA A 488 -3.93 8.53 7.84
N LEU A 489 -4.12 9.59 8.65
CA LEU A 489 -3.67 9.58 10.05
C LEU A 489 -4.32 8.46 10.83
N LYS A 490 -5.64 8.29 10.70
CA LYS A 490 -6.34 7.16 11.36
C LYS A 490 -5.74 5.81 10.97
N ARG A 491 -5.35 5.64 9.70
CA ARG A 491 -4.71 4.40 9.23
C ARG A 491 -3.32 4.23 9.82
N ILE A 492 -2.53 5.30 9.89
CA ILE A 492 -1.22 5.33 10.54
C ILE A 492 -1.36 4.95 12.01
N ASP A 493 -2.29 5.57 12.76
CA ASP A 493 -2.53 5.27 14.17
C ASP A 493 -2.87 3.80 14.40
N GLN A 494 -3.78 3.24 13.58
CA GLN A 494 -4.19 1.83 13.65
C GLN A 494 -3.03 0.85 13.47
N LEU A 495 -2.04 1.22 12.67
CA LEU A 495 -0.92 0.35 12.29
C LEU A 495 0.41 0.84 12.85
N CYS A 496 0.39 1.84 13.75
CA CYS A 496 1.56 2.64 14.11
C CYS A 496 2.69 1.78 14.65
N HIS A 497 2.36 0.82 15.51
CA HIS A 497 3.32 -0.13 16.07
C HIS A 497 4.10 -0.88 14.98
N ARG A 498 3.42 -1.37 13.93
CA ARG A 498 4.06 -2.03 12.77
C ARG A 498 4.79 -1.07 11.87
N LEU A 499 4.09 -0.03 11.44
CA LEU A 499 4.60 0.94 10.47
C LEU A 499 5.86 1.63 10.98
N ARG A 500 5.91 2.00 12.27
CA ARG A 500 7.09 2.60 12.89
C ARG A 500 8.29 1.67 12.83
N GLY A 501 8.13 0.39 13.19
CA GLY A 501 9.23 -0.58 13.15
C GLY A 501 9.69 -0.87 11.72
N ASP A 502 8.76 -1.05 10.79
CA ASP A 502 9.10 -1.36 9.40
C ASP A 502 9.70 -0.16 8.64
N LEU A 503 9.33 1.08 8.99
CA LEU A 503 10.00 2.30 8.53
C LEU A 503 11.39 2.45 9.16
N ALA A 504 11.54 2.18 10.46
CA ALA A 504 12.83 2.30 11.15
C ALA A 504 13.88 1.35 10.57
N GLU A 505 13.49 0.14 10.15
CA GLU A 505 14.37 -0.81 9.42
C GLU A 505 14.86 -0.23 8.08
N GLN A 506 14.11 0.69 7.48
CA GLN A 506 14.48 1.42 6.26
C GLN A 506 15.19 2.75 6.57
N GLY A 507 15.51 3.03 7.84
CA GLY A 507 16.10 4.29 8.28
C GLY A 507 15.12 5.48 8.32
N MET A 508 13.81 5.23 8.20
CA MET A 508 12.76 6.26 8.23
C MET A 508 12.13 6.34 9.63
N LEU A 509 12.05 7.54 10.22
CA LEU A 509 11.54 7.75 11.57
C LEU A 509 10.11 8.30 11.56
N LEU A 510 9.18 7.53 12.13
CA LEU A 510 7.76 7.85 12.22
C LEU A 510 7.39 8.50 13.57
N ASP A 511 6.96 9.76 13.53
CA ASP A 511 6.39 10.52 14.65
C ASP A 511 5.08 11.18 14.21
N THR A 512 3.97 10.83 14.86
CA THR A 512 2.64 11.32 14.52
C THR A 512 2.32 12.69 15.11
N THR A 513 3.15 13.22 16.01
CA THR A 513 2.84 14.44 16.81
C THR A 513 2.45 15.63 15.92
N LYS A 514 3.23 15.90 14.86
CA LYS A 514 2.92 17.01 13.92
C LYS A 514 1.58 16.78 13.21
N ALA A 515 1.34 15.56 12.72
CA ALA A 515 0.13 15.24 11.99
C ALA A 515 -1.12 15.25 12.89
N GLU A 516 -0.99 14.85 14.15
CA GLU A 516 -2.07 14.92 15.15
C GLU A 516 -2.50 16.37 15.42
N LEU A 517 -1.56 17.31 15.51
CA LEU A 517 -1.85 18.74 15.66
C LEU A 517 -2.65 19.27 14.45
N VAL A 518 -2.21 18.97 13.23
CA VAL A 518 -2.92 19.34 12.00
C VAL A 518 -4.31 18.70 11.97
N ALA A 519 -4.43 17.42 12.34
CA ALA A 519 -5.70 16.72 12.38
C ALA A 519 -6.68 17.30 13.40
N GLU A 520 -6.22 17.70 14.58
CA GLU A 520 -7.05 18.36 15.59
C GLU A 520 -7.59 19.70 15.07
N GLN A 521 -6.73 20.49 14.42
CA GLN A 521 -7.13 21.73 13.75
C GLN A 521 -8.19 21.47 12.68
N LEU A 522 -7.95 20.55 11.73
CA LEU A 522 -8.87 20.21 10.65
C LEU A 522 -10.24 19.71 11.15
N ARG A 523 -10.27 19.01 12.30
CA ARG A 523 -11.52 18.54 12.93
C ARG A 523 -12.35 19.68 13.54
N LYS A 524 -11.70 20.71 14.07
CA LYS A 524 -12.36 21.86 14.73
C LYS A 524 -12.78 22.95 13.73
N THR A 525 -12.12 23.05 12.58
CA THR A 525 -12.38 24.09 11.59
C THR A 525 -13.72 23.90 10.85
N ALA A 526 -14.63 24.87 11.00
CA ALA A 526 -15.92 24.88 10.31
C ALA A 526 -15.82 25.35 8.84
N LYS A 527 -15.01 26.37 8.56
CA LYS A 527 -14.73 26.87 7.21
C LYS A 527 -13.24 26.72 6.92
N LEU A 528 -12.92 25.75 6.07
CA LEU A 528 -11.54 25.41 5.75
C LEU A 528 -10.85 26.51 4.94
N SER A 529 -9.57 26.69 5.26
CA SER A 529 -8.57 27.48 4.56
C SER A 529 -7.35 26.59 4.28
N PHE A 530 -6.48 26.99 3.36
CA PHE A 530 -5.33 26.16 2.98
C PHE A 530 -4.29 26.08 4.11
N GLU A 531 -4.17 27.14 4.89
CA GLU A 531 -3.32 27.27 6.06
C GLU A 531 -3.66 26.23 7.13
N ASP A 532 -4.90 25.72 7.16
CA ASP A 532 -5.32 24.73 8.14
C ASP A 532 -4.65 23.36 7.99
N PHE A 533 -3.92 23.13 6.88
CA PHE A 533 -3.13 21.94 6.63
C PHE A 533 -1.69 22.03 7.15
N PHE A 534 -1.34 23.11 7.87
CA PHE A 534 -0.02 23.33 8.46
C PHE A 534 -0.16 23.52 9.98
N ALA A 535 0.75 22.93 10.74
CA ALA A 535 0.66 22.86 12.21
C ALA A 535 0.70 24.26 12.86
N ASP A 536 1.47 25.18 12.30
CA ASP A 536 1.59 26.58 12.71
C ASP A 536 0.73 27.53 11.86
N ARG A 537 -0.07 26.99 10.93
CA ARG A 537 -0.83 27.73 9.92
C ARG A 537 0.03 28.63 9.03
N GLN A 538 1.33 28.36 8.95
CA GLN A 538 2.21 29.02 8.00
C GLN A 538 2.46 28.08 6.83
N VAL A 539 2.16 28.58 5.63
CA VAL A 539 2.42 27.83 4.40
C VAL A 539 3.92 27.86 4.12
N ASP A 540 4.61 26.78 4.45
CA ASP A 540 6.03 26.62 4.17
C ASP A 540 6.25 25.85 2.86
N ILE A 541 6.34 26.58 1.74
CA ILE A 541 6.73 26.01 0.44
C ILE A 541 8.26 25.91 0.37
N ARG A 542 8.88 25.28 1.37
CA ARG A 542 10.33 25.16 1.43
C ARG A 542 10.82 24.22 0.35
N LYS A 543 11.91 24.63 -0.31
CA LYS A 543 12.70 23.75 -1.16
C LYS A 543 13.46 22.77 -0.26
N ARG A 544 12.88 21.61 0.04
CA ARG A 544 13.69 20.49 0.53
C ARG A 544 14.62 20.11 -0.63
N THR A 545 15.93 20.15 -0.38
CA THR A 545 16.87 19.52 -1.29
C THR A 545 16.48 18.06 -1.35
N PHE A 546 16.19 17.56 -2.54
CA PHE A 546 15.93 16.15 -2.77
C PHE A 546 17.07 15.39 -2.08
N MET A 547 16.80 14.63 -1.01
CA MET A 547 17.80 13.66 -0.62
C MET A 547 17.86 12.73 -1.83
N GLN A 548 19.04 12.53 -2.41
CA GLN A 548 19.13 11.51 -3.45
C GLN A 548 18.58 10.22 -2.83
N PRO A 549 17.65 9.51 -3.49
CA PRO A 549 17.06 8.31 -2.93
C PRO A 549 18.21 7.35 -2.61
N SER A 550 18.34 7.01 -1.31
CA SER A 550 19.48 6.36 -0.61
C SER A 550 20.43 7.24 0.23
N GLN A 551 20.25 8.55 0.37
CA GLN A 551 21.08 9.38 1.26
C GLN A 551 20.69 9.34 2.74
N LEU A 552 19.60 8.65 3.09
CA LEU A 552 19.48 8.13 4.45
C LEU A 552 20.75 7.30 4.69
N PRO A 553 21.54 7.59 5.74
CA PRO A 553 22.73 6.80 6.00
C PRO A 553 22.31 5.33 5.96
N PRO A 554 23.05 4.47 5.23
CA PRO A 554 22.74 3.05 5.23
C PRO A 554 22.57 2.63 6.69
N PRO A 555 21.57 1.80 7.03
CA PRO A 555 21.44 1.28 8.38
C PRO A 555 22.83 0.82 8.81
N PRO A 556 23.33 1.24 9.99
CA PRO A 556 24.74 1.31 10.31
C PRO A 556 25.48 0.10 9.75
N VAL A 557 26.31 0.34 8.72
CA VAL A 557 27.04 -0.72 8.02
C VAL A 557 27.87 -1.44 9.07
N ARG A 558 27.47 -2.68 9.35
CA ARG A 558 28.19 -3.58 10.24
C ARG A 558 29.63 -3.63 9.75
N ALA A 559 30.56 -3.19 10.61
CA ALA A 559 31.95 -3.52 10.46
C ALA A 559 32.03 -5.05 10.29
N THR A 560 32.40 -5.48 9.09
CA THR A 560 32.88 -6.83 8.84
C THR A 560 34.21 -6.93 9.59
N VAL A 561 34.14 -7.26 10.87
CA VAL A 561 35.32 -7.67 11.61
C VAL A 561 35.57 -9.11 11.18
N ARG A 562 36.66 -9.28 10.41
CA ARG A 562 37.21 -10.55 9.96
C ARG A 562 37.42 -11.53 11.11
#